data_AF-A0A1J0U0K3-F1
#
_entry.id   AF-A0A1J0U0K3-F1
#
_cell.length_a   1.000
_cell.length_b   1.000
_cell.length_c   1.000
_cell.angle_alpha   90.00
_cell.angle_beta   90.00
_cell.angle_gamma   90.00
#
_symmetry.space_group_name_H-M   'P 1'
#
loop_
_entity.id
_entity.type
_entity.pdbx_description
1 polymer ?
#
loop_
_entity_poly.entity_id
_entity_poly.type
_entity_poly.pdbx_seq_one_letter_code
_entity_poly.pdbx_strand_id
1 'polypeptide(L)'
;MILGNSEIAFILIGFFVVINIIVLIFLVISYRNILVPIPNLNNTPSQTMTSLEVIDRYLTKKKISGLKVVRKPHQVLITNSYKKKTFYINDLQLYSQSYFLSGMGLDYVLGRTFFATQLHLKNRHVRTMNFLLYLAPPLLLFLFFILSILIIVFYVLTKVNPNLLDFNFFYFIEHYGILNLILIFIIGAYLILLSFNGHFKQNLENLYETEMRPFVKKEFPELYDDWIIARSYSRGVQFTYLFGYNFIFKRLYKYTGPFGL
;
A
#
# COMPACT_ATOMS: atom_id res chain seq x y z
N MET A 1 16.54 34.17 -11.80
CA MET A 1 17.61 33.22 -11.44
C MET A 1 17.44 32.75 -9.99
N ILE A 2 16.27 32.19 -9.66
CA ILE A 2 15.90 31.84 -8.27
C ILE A 2 16.28 30.37 -7.99
N LEU A 3 16.03 29.48 -8.96
CA LEU A 3 16.23 28.03 -8.83
C LEU A 3 17.69 27.58 -8.72
N GLY A 4 18.67 28.41 -9.10
CA GLY A 4 20.10 28.10 -8.95
C GLY A 4 20.66 28.33 -7.55
N ASN A 5 19.89 28.97 -6.64
CA ASN A 5 20.34 29.20 -5.28
C ASN A 5 20.22 27.91 -4.46
N SER A 6 21.36 27.39 -3.99
CA SER A 6 21.46 26.24 -3.10
C SER A 6 20.66 26.38 -1.80
N GLU A 7 20.48 27.61 -1.29
CA GLU A 7 19.69 27.88 -0.08
C GLU A 7 18.23 27.45 -0.24
N ILE A 8 17.66 27.62 -1.44
CA ILE A 8 16.29 27.20 -1.74
C ILE A 8 16.17 25.68 -1.69
N ALA A 9 17.20 24.97 -2.16
CA ALA A 9 17.23 23.51 -2.09
C ALA A 9 17.15 23.03 -0.64
N PHE A 10 17.93 23.64 0.27
CA PHE A 10 17.90 23.31 1.69
C PHE A 10 16.56 23.63 2.34
N ILE A 11 15.94 24.76 1.99
CA ILE A 11 14.59 25.10 2.46
C ILE A 11 13.57 24.04 1.99
N LEU A 12 13.64 23.63 0.71
CA LEU A 12 12.74 22.61 0.16
C LEU A 12 12.93 21.25 0.83
N ILE A 13 14.18 20.83 1.06
CA ILE A 13 14.50 19.59 1.80
C ILE A 13 13.92 19.67 3.22
N GLY A 14 14.21 20.76 3.95
CA GLY A 14 13.72 20.95 5.32
C GLY A 14 12.19 20.96 5.40
N PHE A 15 11.54 21.70 4.49
CA PHE A 15 10.08 21.74 4.38
C PHE A 15 9.48 20.35 4.13
N PHE A 16 10.06 19.59 3.20
CA PHE A 16 9.56 18.25 2.89
C PHE A 16 9.78 17.26 4.04
N VAL A 17 10.87 17.39 4.79
CA VAL A 17 11.10 16.61 6.02
C VAL A 17 10.00 16.90 7.05
N VAL A 18 9.66 18.18 7.27
CA VAL A 18 8.57 18.58 8.18
C VAL A 18 7.24 18.00 7.73
N ILE A 19 6.91 18.05 6.43
CA ILE A 19 5.69 17.42 5.89
C ILE A 19 5.66 15.93 6.20
N ASN A 20 6.77 15.21 5.99
CA ASN A 20 6.81 13.77 6.24
C ASN A 20 6.62 13.45 7.74
N ILE A 21 7.11 14.30 8.65
CA ILE A 21 6.83 14.17 10.09
C ILE A 21 5.34 14.38 10.39
N ILE A 22 4.70 15.39 9.79
CA ILE A 22 3.26 15.63 9.96
C ILE A 22 2.44 14.44 9.44
N VAL A 23 2.76 13.93 8.24
CA VAL A 23 2.13 12.74 7.64
C VAL A 23 2.32 11.53 8.56
N LEU A 24 3.50 11.37 9.14
CA LEU A 24 3.79 10.30 10.09
C LEU A 24 2.86 10.35 11.31
N ILE A 25 2.79 11.52 11.95
CA ILE A 25 1.94 11.73 13.14
C ILE A 25 0.48 11.46 12.79
N PHE A 26 0.00 11.99 11.66
CA PHE A 26 -1.35 11.74 11.17
C PHE A 26 -1.62 10.24 11.01
N LEU A 27 -0.73 9.50 10.34
CA LEU A 27 -0.87 8.05 10.18
C LEU A 27 -0.96 7.31 11.51
N VAL A 28 -0.12 7.65 12.48
CA VAL A 28 -0.14 7.02 13.80
C VAL A 28 -1.46 7.27 14.52
N ILE A 29 -1.93 8.53 14.52
CA ILE A 29 -3.20 8.91 15.16
C ILE A 29 -4.38 8.23 14.47
N SER A 30 -4.46 8.31 13.14
CA SER A 30 -5.52 7.68 12.35
C SER A 30 -5.58 6.18 12.63
N TYR A 31 -4.43 5.50 12.63
CA TYR A 31 -4.35 4.06 12.88
C TYR A 31 -4.77 3.67 14.31
N ARG A 32 -4.35 4.45 15.30
CA ARG A 32 -4.73 4.25 16.70
C ARG A 32 -6.25 4.34 16.88
N ASN A 33 -6.90 5.24 16.16
CA ASN A 33 -8.34 5.48 16.26
C ASN A 33 -9.21 4.46 15.51
N ILE A 34 -8.61 3.57 14.70
CA ILE A 34 -9.36 2.48 14.06
C ILE A 34 -9.88 1.52 15.12
N LEU A 35 -11.20 1.40 15.23
CA LEU A 35 -11.86 0.39 16.06
C LEU A 35 -12.14 -0.83 15.18
N VAL A 36 -11.65 -2.01 15.57
CA VAL A 36 -11.97 -3.25 14.87
C VAL A 36 -13.23 -3.83 15.50
N PRO A 37 -14.29 -4.09 14.72
CA PRO A 37 -15.49 -4.72 15.27
C PRO A 37 -15.12 -6.10 15.79
N ILE A 38 -15.58 -6.43 17.00
CA ILE A 38 -15.48 -7.79 17.54
C ILE A 38 -16.61 -8.58 16.86
N PRO A 39 -16.30 -9.60 16.03
CA PRO A 39 -17.32 -10.41 15.41
C PRO A 39 -18.08 -11.20 16.48
N ASN A 40 -19.35 -11.44 16.23
CA ASN A 40 -20.23 -12.15 17.13
C ASN A 40 -19.83 -13.63 17.16
N LEU A 41 -19.08 -14.05 18.19
CA LEU A 41 -18.58 -15.42 18.36
C LEU A 41 -19.71 -16.46 18.60
N ASN A 42 -20.95 -15.99 18.80
CA ASN A 42 -22.11 -16.84 19.04
C ASN A 42 -22.62 -17.56 17.78
N ASN A 43 -22.22 -17.11 16.59
CA ASN A 43 -22.37 -17.88 15.37
C ASN A 43 -21.19 -18.85 15.29
N THR A 44 -21.29 -19.97 16.00
CA THR A 44 -20.36 -21.09 15.78
C THR A 44 -20.56 -21.57 14.34
N PRO A 45 -19.57 -21.44 13.43
CA PRO A 45 -19.73 -21.98 12.10
C PRO A 45 -19.79 -23.49 12.24
N SER A 46 -20.93 -24.09 11.92
CA SER A 46 -20.94 -25.50 11.57
C SER A 46 -20.02 -25.66 10.35
N GLN A 47 -19.06 -26.60 10.44
CA GLN A 47 -18.19 -27.10 9.35
C GLN A 47 -16.86 -26.35 9.08
N THR A 48 -15.78 -26.96 9.57
CA THR A 48 -14.47 -27.31 8.96
C THR A 48 -13.87 -26.61 7.73
N MET A 49 -14.42 -25.55 7.15
CA MET A 49 -13.87 -25.00 5.91
C MET A 49 -12.55 -24.28 6.18
N THR A 50 -11.45 -24.51 5.44
CA THR A 50 -10.14 -23.83 5.62
C THR A 50 -9.94 -22.63 4.65
N SER A 51 -9.00 -21.69 4.92
CA SER A 51 -8.67 -20.60 3.97
C SER A 51 -8.29 -21.14 2.60
N LEU A 52 -7.62 -22.30 2.57
CA LEU A 52 -7.26 -22.98 1.34
C LEU A 52 -8.49 -23.44 0.57
N GLU A 53 -9.51 -23.96 1.24
CA GLU A 53 -10.76 -24.36 0.58
C GLU A 53 -11.52 -23.17 -0.01
N VAL A 54 -11.52 -22.01 0.67
CA VAL A 54 -12.13 -20.78 0.13
C VAL A 54 -11.41 -20.36 -1.16
N ILE A 55 -10.07 -20.40 -1.13
CA ILE A 55 -9.22 -20.07 -2.27
C ILE A 55 -9.45 -21.05 -3.41
N ASP A 56 -9.41 -22.35 -3.14
CA ASP A 56 -9.58 -23.39 -4.14
C ASP A 56 -10.96 -23.32 -4.80
N ARG A 57 -12.01 -23.06 -4.02
CA ARG A 57 -13.37 -22.83 -4.54
C ARG A 57 -13.38 -21.62 -5.49
N TYR A 58 -12.76 -20.51 -5.10
CA TYR A 58 -12.64 -19.32 -5.94
C TYR A 58 -11.88 -19.58 -7.24
N LEU A 59 -10.67 -20.17 -7.16
CA LEU A 59 -9.82 -20.47 -8.32
C LEU A 59 -10.51 -21.42 -9.30
N THR A 60 -11.17 -22.46 -8.77
CA THR A 60 -11.91 -23.44 -9.58
C THR A 60 -13.07 -22.78 -10.33
N LYS A 61 -13.90 -21.99 -9.63
CA LYS A 61 -15.06 -21.32 -10.23
C LYS A 61 -14.65 -20.26 -11.26
N LYS A 62 -13.54 -19.56 -11.02
CA LYS A 62 -12.98 -18.57 -11.95
C LYS A 62 -12.06 -19.17 -13.02
N LYS A 63 -11.86 -20.51 -13.02
CA LYS A 63 -10.99 -21.25 -13.96
C LYS A 63 -9.55 -20.69 -14.02
N ILE A 64 -9.00 -20.34 -12.86
CA ILE A 64 -7.63 -19.80 -12.76
C ILE A 64 -6.63 -20.94 -12.56
N SER A 65 -5.77 -21.17 -13.54
CA SER A 65 -4.71 -22.18 -13.51
C SER A 65 -3.32 -21.56 -13.38
N GLY A 66 -2.35 -22.29 -12.81
CA GLY A 66 -0.95 -21.88 -12.78
C GLY A 66 -0.57 -20.87 -11.69
N LEU A 67 -1.51 -20.57 -10.78
CA LEU A 67 -1.25 -19.86 -9.53
C LEU A 67 -0.99 -20.89 -8.42
N LYS A 68 0.23 -20.91 -7.86
CA LYS A 68 0.56 -21.79 -6.73
C LYS A 68 0.17 -21.11 -5.42
N VAL A 69 -0.66 -21.75 -4.60
CA VAL A 69 -1.05 -21.23 -3.29
C VAL A 69 -0.22 -21.91 -2.21
N VAL A 70 0.38 -21.12 -1.31
CA VAL A 70 1.19 -21.62 -0.18
C VAL A 70 0.73 -20.95 1.10
N ARG A 71 0.34 -21.74 2.10
CA ARG A 71 0.04 -21.22 3.44
C ARG A 71 1.35 -20.84 4.12
N LYS A 72 1.52 -19.56 4.46
CA LYS A 72 2.65 -19.07 5.25
C LYS A 72 2.13 -18.25 6.42
N PRO A 73 2.10 -18.81 7.64
CA PRO A 73 1.77 -18.02 8.82
C PRO A 73 2.76 -16.83 8.91
N HIS A 74 2.26 -15.67 9.32
CA HIS A 74 3.01 -14.41 9.46
C HIS A 74 3.22 -13.54 8.21
N GLN A 75 2.78 -13.96 7.02
CA GLN A 75 2.90 -13.12 5.82
C GLN A 75 1.68 -12.20 5.65
N VAL A 76 1.68 -11.11 6.41
CA VAL A 76 0.52 -10.21 6.53
C VAL A 76 0.46 -9.15 5.43
N LEU A 77 1.55 -8.82 4.73
CA LEU A 77 1.61 -7.70 3.78
C LEU A 77 1.18 -8.07 2.36
N ILE A 78 0.25 -7.31 1.76
CA ILE A 78 -0.30 -7.58 0.42
C ILE A 78 0.75 -7.73 -0.68
N THR A 79 1.78 -6.88 -0.66
CA THR A 79 2.85 -6.85 -1.67
C THR A 79 3.77 -8.06 -1.58
N ASN A 80 3.86 -8.68 -0.40
CA ASN A 80 4.62 -9.89 -0.20
C ASN A 80 3.79 -11.13 -0.54
N SER A 81 2.45 -11.02 -0.59
CA SER A 81 1.57 -12.15 -0.86
C SER A 81 1.71 -12.70 -2.29
N TYR A 82 2.23 -11.96 -3.28
CA TYR A 82 2.41 -12.49 -4.64
C TYR A 82 3.87 -12.37 -5.13
N LYS A 83 4.53 -13.51 -5.38
CA LYS A 83 5.90 -13.55 -5.94
C LYS A 83 6.05 -14.69 -6.94
N LYS A 84 6.54 -14.39 -8.15
CA LYS A 84 6.88 -15.39 -9.19
C LYS A 84 5.77 -16.46 -9.37
N LYS A 85 4.51 -16.02 -9.55
CA LYS A 85 3.29 -16.87 -9.66
C LYS A 85 2.93 -17.70 -8.43
N THR A 86 3.59 -17.49 -7.29
CA THR A 86 3.22 -18.06 -6.01
C THR A 86 2.49 -17.03 -5.18
N PHE A 87 1.29 -17.39 -4.72
CA PHE A 87 0.48 -16.65 -3.77
C PHE A 87 0.68 -17.22 -2.37
N TYR A 88 1.08 -16.37 -1.43
CA TYR A 88 1.26 -16.69 -0.02
C TYR A 88 0.11 -16.09 0.77
N ILE A 89 -0.53 -16.92 1.58
CA ILE A 89 -1.66 -16.51 2.42
C ILE A 89 -1.51 -17.09 3.83
N ASN A 90 -2.04 -16.37 4.80
CA ASN A 90 -2.27 -16.82 6.17
C ASN A 90 -3.75 -16.64 6.52
N ASP A 91 -4.20 -17.30 7.58
CA ASP A 91 -5.49 -16.97 8.16
C ASP A 91 -5.39 -15.61 8.88
N LEU A 92 -6.50 -14.87 8.88
CA LEU A 92 -6.57 -13.59 9.58
C LEU A 92 -6.47 -13.84 11.09
N GLN A 93 -5.38 -13.37 11.70
CA GLN A 93 -5.16 -13.42 13.14
C GLN A 93 -5.00 -11.98 13.66
N LEU A 94 -5.86 -11.55 14.58
CA LEU A 94 -5.72 -10.26 15.26
C LEU A 94 -5.67 -10.53 16.76
N TYR A 95 -4.76 -9.89 17.49
CA TYR A 95 -4.63 -10.04 18.95
C TYR A 95 -4.56 -11.51 19.41
N SER A 96 -3.85 -12.36 18.66
CA SER A 96 -3.72 -13.81 18.90
C SER A 96 -5.04 -14.60 18.80
N GLN A 97 -6.12 -13.98 18.31
CA GLN A 97 -7.37 -14.63 17.98
C GLN A 97 -7.46 -14.89 16.48
N SER A 98 -7.90 -16.10 16.12
CA SER A 98 -8.18 -16.46 14.74
C SER A 98 -9.57 -15.95 14.36
N TYR A 99 -9.66 -15.06 13.38
CA TYR A 99 -10.92 -14.57 12.81
C TYR A 99 -11.38 -15.40 11.62
N PHE A 100 -10.86 -16.61 11.57
CA PHE A 100 -11.14 -17.58 10.55
C PHE A 100 -12.64 -17.89 10.51
N LEU A 101 -13.25 -17.79 9.33
CA LEU A 101 -14.68 -18.02 9.09
C LEU A 101 -15.66 -17.01 9.72
N SER A 102 -15.18 -15.82 10.08
CA SER A 102 -16.05 -14.65 10.23
C SER A 102 -16.21 -13.94 8.88
N GLY A 103 -17.21 -13.08 8.74
CA GLY A 103 -17.32 -12.18 7.57
C GLY A 103 -16.03 -11.41 7.28
N MET A 104 -15.29 -11.00 8.31
CA MET A 104 -13.97 -10.35 8.16
C MET A 104 -12.89 -11.31 7.65
N GLY A 105 -12.86 -12.55 8.15
CA GLY A 105 -11.93 -13.58 7.67
C GLY A 105 -12.18 -13.94 6.22
N LEU A 106 -13.46 -14.12 5.83
CA LEU A 106 -13.86 -14.37 4.46
C LEU A 106 -13.49 -13.19 3.55
N ASP A 107 -13.77 -11.96 3.98
CA ASP A 107 -13.42 -10.74 3.24
C ASP A 107 -11.90 -10.62 3.02
N TYR A 108 -11.11 -10.88 4.06
CA TYR A 108 -9.66 -10.90 3.98
C TYR A 108 -9.16 -11.92 2.96
N VAL A 109 -9.56 -13.19 3.09
CA VAL A 109 -9.08 -14.28 2.22
C VAL A 109 -9.48 -14.04 0.77
N LEU A 110 -10.74 -13.69 0.52
CA LEU A 110 -11.22 -13.44 -0.84
C LEU A 110 -10.58 -12.20 -1.46
N GLY A 111 -10.43 -11.10 -0.73
CA GLY A 111 -9.78 -9.90 -1.24
C GLY A 111 -8.32 -10.12 -1.59
N ARG A 112 -7.58 -10.86 -0.76
CA ARG A 112 -6.20 -11.28 -1.05
C ARG A 112 -6.10 -12.14 -2.31
N THR A 113 -7.01 -13.11 -2.43
CA THR A 113 -7.04 -14.05 -3.55
C THR A 113 -7.43 -13.35 -4.84
N PHE A 114 -8.45 -12.48 -4.79
CA PHE A 114 -8.84 -11.61 -5.87
C PHE A 114 -7.64 -10.78 -6.36
N PHE A 115 -6.95 -10.08 -5.46
CA PHE A 115 -5.80 -9.26 -5.84
C PHE A 115 -4.69 -10.08 -6.50
N ALA A 116 -4.32 -11.21 -5.91
CA ALA A 116 -3.28 -12.09 -6.44
C ALA A 116 -3.65 -12.68 -7.81
N THR A 117 -4.91 -13.09 -8.00
CA THR A 117 -5.38 -13.58 -9.30
C THR A 117 -5.40 -12.50 -10.36
N GLN A 118 -5.85 -11.29 -10.04
CA GLN A 118 -5.84 -10.18 -10.99
C GLN A 118 -4.41 -9.78 -11.40
N LEU A 119 -3.46 -9.80 -10.47
CA LEU A 119 -2.03 -9.61 -10.79
C LEU A 119 -1.48 -10.75 -11.65
N HIS A 120 -1.87 -12.00 -11.37
CA HIS A 120 -1.48 -13.16 -12.16
C HIS A 120 -1.98 -13.08 -13.61
N LEU A 121 -3.24 -12.68 -13.78
CA LEU A 121 -3.87 -12.44 -15.09
C LEU A 121 -3.37 -11.16 -15.78
N LYS A 122 -2.45 -10.42 -15.17
CA LYS A 122 -1.90 -9.15 -15.67
C LYS A 122 -2.97 -8.08 -15.93
N ASN A 123 -4.06 -8.06 -15.15
CA ASN A 123 -5.09 -7.03 -15.25
C ASN A 123 -4.46 -5.64 -15.14
N ARG A 124 -4.57 -4.83 -16.20
CA ARG A 124 -3.91 -3.52 -16.30
C ARG A 124 -4.37 -2.58 -15.18
N HIS A 125 -5.66 -2.57 -14.88
CA HIS A 125 -6.23 -1.69 -13.86
C HIS A 125 -5.69 -2.01 -12.47
N VAL A 126 -5.73 -3.29 -12.07
CA VAL A 126 -5.22 -3.72 -10.75
C VAL A 126 -3.70 -3.54 -10.66
N ARG A 127 -2.95 -3.75 -11.75
CA ARG A 127 -1.50 -3.47 -11.78
C ARG A 127 -1.19 -1.99 -11.59
N THR A 128 -1.94 -1.10 -12.24
CA THR A 128 -1.79 0.34 -12.07
C THR A 128 -2.11 0.75 -10.64
N MET A 129 -3.22 0.25 -10.06
CA MET A 129 -3.57 0.53 -8.66
C MET A 129 -2.50 0.00 -7.70
N ASN A 130 -1.98 -1.22 -7.91
CA ASN A 130 -0.88 -1.77 -7.12
C ASN A 130 0.38 -0.88 -7.16
N PHE A 131 0.72 -0.36 -8.35
CA PHE A 131 1.85 0.56 -8.47
C PHE A 131 1.61 1.87 -7.73
N LEU A 132 0.48 2.53 -7.96
CA LEU A 132 0.15 3.84 -7.37
C LEU A 132 -0.03 3.77 -5.85
N LEU A 133 -0.65 2.71 -5.33
CA LEU A 133 -0.90 2.53 -3.89
C LEU A 133 0.35 2.11 -3.13
N TYR A 134 1.11 1.14 -3.65
CA TYR A 134 2.10 0.42 -2.85
C TYR A 134 3.56 0.61 -3.31
N LEU A 135 3.82 0.91 -4.58
CA LEU A 135 5.19 0.98 -5.12
C LEU A 135 5.68 2.41 -5.37
N ALA A 136 4.81 3.29 -5.86
CA ALA A 136 5.18 4.66 -6.23
C ALA A 136 5.54 5.54 -5.02
N PRO A 137 4.77 5.56 -3.90
CA PRO A 137 5.13 6.38 -2.73
C PRO A 137 6.53 6.12 -2.15
N PRO A 138 6.94 4.86 -1.85
CA PRO A 138 8.27 4.59 -1.30
C PRO A 138 9.38 4.84 -2.32
N LEU A 139 9.10 4.65 -3.62
CA LEU A 139 10.06 4.92 -4.69
C LEU A 139 10.34 6.41 -4.81
N LEU A 140 9.32 7.27 -4.74
CA LEU A 140 9.51 8.72 -4.73
C LEU A 140 10.24 9.21 -3.48
N LEU A 141 9.91 8.65 -2.31
CA LEU A 141 10.61 8.97 -1.07
C LEU A 141 12.10 8.56 -1.15
N PHE A 142 12.40 7.40 -1.71
CA PHE A 142 13.76 6.93 -1.95
C PHE A 142 14.53 7.84 -2.92
N LEU A 143 13.90 8.21 -4.04
CA LEU A 143 14.47 9.16 -5.00
C LEU A 143 14.71 10.54 -4.39
N PHE A 144 13.82 11.01 -3.52
CA PHE A 144 14.00 12.25 -2.77
C PHE A 144 15.28 12.21 -1.91
N PHE A 145 15.52 11.12 -1.17
CA PHE A 145 16.72 11.02 -0.33
C PHE A 145 18.01 10.96 -1.15
N ILE A 146 18.03 10.18 -2.25
CA ILE A 146 19.17 10.15 -3.16
C ILE A 146 19.47 11.54 -3.70
N LEU A 147 18.44 12.23 -4.20
CA LEU A 147 18.62 13.54 -4.81
C LEU A 147 19.05 14.59 -3.78
N SER A 148 18.53 14.53 -2.55
CA SER A 148 18.96 15.39 -1.45
C SER A 148 20.44 15.22 -1.13
N ILE A 149 20.93 13.97 -1.09
CA ILE A 149 22.36 13.68 -0.90
C ILE A 149 23.17 14.24 -2.07
N LEU A 150 22.71 14.04 -3.31
CA LEU A 150 23.38 14.57 -4.50
C LEU A 150 23.48 16.10 -4.48
N ILE A 151 22.42 16.80 -4.06
CA ILE A 151 22.41 18.26 -3.90
C ILE A 151 23.43 18.70 -2.85
N ILE A 152 23.47 18.03 -1.69
CA ILE A 152 24.44 18.32 -0.63
C ILE A 152 25.88 18.13 -1.14
N VAL A 153 26.16 17.00 -1.79
CA VAL A 153 27.48 16.70 -2.34
C VAL A 153 27.87 17.71 -3.41
N PHE A 154 26.95 18.03 -4.33
CA PHE A 154 27.18 19.03 -5.39
C PHE A 154 27.51 20.39 -4.79
N TYR A 155 26.73 20.85 -3.80
CA TYR A 155 26.97 22.11 -3.09
C TYR A 155 28.33 22.14 -2.39
N VAL A 156 28.71 21.09 -1.68
CA VAL A 156 30.01 21.02 -1.00
C VAL A 156 31.14 21.05 -2.03
N LEU A 157 31.02 20.31 -3.13
CA LEU A 157 32.04 20.27 -4.18
C LEU A 157 32.24 21.65 -4.82
N THR A 158 31.18 22.36 -5.19
CA THR A 158 31.29 23.68 -5.82
C THR A 158 31.81 24.75 -4.86
N LYS A 159 31.56 24.61 -3.54
CA LYS A 159 32.15 25.49 -2.52
C LYS A 159 33.61 25.20 -2.23
N VAL A 160 34.03 23.93 -2.20
CA VAL A 160 35.42 23.54 -1.95
C VAL A 160 36.31 23.81 -3.15
N ASN A 161 35.79 23.61 -4.37
CA ASN A 161 36.52 23.85 -5.61
C ASN A 161 35.68 24.68 -6.59
N PRO A 162 35.69 26.02 -6.48
CA PRO A 162 34.91 26.91 -7.35
C PRO A 162 35.22 26.75 -8.85
N ASN A 163 36.45 26.34 -9.20
CA ASN A 163 36.87 26.12 -10.59
C ASN A 163 36.09 24.98 -11.27
N LEU A 164 35.34 24.16 -10.50
CA LEU A 164 34.42 23.19 -11.08
C LEU A 164 33.33 23.86 -11.93
N LEU A 165 32.98 25.11 -11.63
CA LEU A 165 31.97 25.86 -12.38
C LEU A 165 32.47 26.37 -13.74
N ASP A 166 33.77 26.30 -14.01
CA ASP A 166 34.31 26.60 -15.34
C ASP A 166 33.97 25.48 -16.35
N PHE A 167 33.59 24.30 -15.86
CA PHE A 167 33.11 23.21 -16.71
C PHE A 167 31.63 23.40 -17.06
N ASN A 168 31.32 23.39 -18.36
CA ASN A 168 29.96 23.58 -18.90
C ASN A 168 28.87 22.74 -18.21
N PHE A 169 29.18 21.52 -17.80
CA PHE A 169 28.23 20.63 -17.14
C PHE A 169 27.82 21.11 -15.73
N PHE A 170 28.80 21.45 -14.89
CA PHE A 170 28.55 21.93 -13.53
C PHE A 170 27.90 23.32 -13.56
N TYR A 171 28.37 24.19 -14.46
CA TYR A 171 27.74 25.47 -14.73
C TYR A 171 26.26 25.31 -15.10
N PHE A 172 25.95 24.41 -16.03
CA PHE A 172 24.56 24.15 -16.46
C PHE A 172 23.67 23.68 -15.30
N ILE A 173 24.16 22.76 -14.46
CA ILE A 173 23.41 22.27 -13.31
C ILE A 173 23.13 23.38 -12.30
N GLU A 174 24.13 24.18 -11.96
CA GLU A 174 24.00 25.26 -10.98
C GLU A 174 23.16 26.42 -11.53
N HIS A 175 23.46 26.88 -12.74
CA HIS A 175 22.81 28.04 -13.36
C HIS A 175 21.30 27.82 -13.56
N TYR A 176 20.92 26.64 -14.05
CA TYR A 176 19.51 26.29 -14.27
C TYR A 176 18.84 25.60 -13.07
N GLY A 177 19.58 25.28 -12.01
CA GLY A 177 19.02 24.66 -10.80
C GLY A 177 18.39 23.30 -11.08
N ILE A 178 19.01 22.48 -11.93
CA ILE A 178 18.40 21.25 -12.46
C ILE A 178 18.05 20.27 -11.35
N LEU A 179 18.96 20.11 -10.38
CA LEU A 179 18.72 19.25 -9.23
C LEU A 179 17.52 19.74 -8.39
N ASN A 180 17.36 21.07 -8.25
CA ASN A 180 16.25 21.67 -7.53
C ASN A 180 14.93 21.47 -8.27
N LEU A 181 14.92 21.57 -9.60
CA LEU A 181 13.74 21.29 -10.42
C LEU A 181 13.29 19.82 -10.29
N ILE A 182 14.24 18.87 -10.36
CA ILE A 182 13.94 17.46 -10.17
C ILE A 182 13.40 17.22 -8.75
N LEU A 183 13.96 17.89 -7.74
CA LEU A 183 13.52 17.79 -6.36
C LEU A 183 12.07 18.27 -6.19
N ILE A 184 11.74 19.44 -6.75
CA ILE A 184 10.37 19.98 -6.75
C ILE A 184 9.41 19.01 -7.42
N PHE A 185 9.79 18.42 -8.57
CA PHE A 185 8.96 17.45 -9.27
C PHE A 185 8.69 16.20 -8.43
N ILE A 186 9.72 15.64 -7.77
CA ILE A 186 9.58 14.47 -6.89
C ILE A 186 8.65 14.80 -5.71
N ILE A 187 8.84 15.94 -5.06
CA ILE A 187 8.01 16.41 -3.95
C ILE A 187 6.56 16.55 -4.41
N GLY A 188 6.31 17.26 -5.52
CA GLY A 188 4.97 17.48 -6.06
C GLY A 188 4.27 16.17 -6.42
N ALA A 189 4.96 15.26 -7.12
CA ALA A 189 4.44 13.94 -7.47
C ALA A 189 4.08 13.11 -6.23
N TYR A 190 4.91 13.17 -5.19
CA TYR A 190 4.65 12.47 -3.93
C TYR A 190 3.41 13.02 -3.23
N LEU A 191 3.29 14.34 -3.10
CA LEU A 191 2.13 14.98 -2.47
C LEU A 191 0.83 14.67 -3.22
N ILE A 192 0.85 14.71 -4.55
CA ILE A 192 -0.30 14.32 -5.38
C ILE A 192 -0.69 12.86 -5.10
N LEU A 193 0.27 11.94 -5.09
CA LEU A 193 -0.01 10.53 -4.79
C LEU A 193 -0.60 10.34 -3.39
N LEU A 194 -0.09 11.05 -2.39
CA LEU A 194 -0.64 11.04 -1.04
C LEU A 194 -2.11 11.47 -1.02
N SER A 195 -2.44 12.57 -1.71
CA SER A 195 -3.81 13.10 -1.77
C SER A 195 -4.79 12.14 -2.45
N PHE A 196 -4.36 11.41 -3.48
CA PHE A 196 -5.21 10.46 -4.22
C PHE A 196 -5.21 9.04 -3.65
N ASN A 197 -4.39 8.73 -2.65
CA ASN A 197 -4.22 7.37 -2.12
C ASN A 197 -5.56 6.73 -1.66
N GLY A 198 -6.37 7.49 -0.91
CA GLY A 198 -7.70 7.02 -0.48
C GLY A 198 -8.64 6.71 -1.65
N HIS A 199 -8.58 7.50 -2.73
CA HIS A 199 -9.38 7.27 -3.93
C HIS A 199 -8.93 6.00 -4.68
N PHE A 200 -7.63 5.78 -4.81
CA PHE A 200 -7.10 4.54 -5.40
C PHE A 200 -7.50 3.30 -4.58
N LYS A 201 -7.47 3.38 -3.24
CA LYS A 201 -7.95 2.30 -2.37
C LYS A 201 -9.44 2.05 -2.62
N GLN A 202 -10.25 3.09 -2.61
CA GLN A 202 -11.69 2.98 -2.81
C GLN A 202 -12.05 2.34 -4.16
N ASN A 203 -11.32 2.69 -5.23
CA ASN A 203 -11.52 2.08 -6.55
C ASN A 203 -11.24 0.58 -6.53
N LEU A 204 -10.18 0.14 -5.84
CA LEU A 204 -9.87 -1.28 -5.67
C LEU A 204 -10.92 -2.01 -4.82
N GLU A 205 -11.38 -1.38 -3.73
CA GLU A 205 -12.47 -1.90 -2.87
C GLU A 205 -13.79 -2.06 -3.64
N ASN A 206 -14.14 -1.09 -4.50
CA ASN A 206 -15.35 -1.12 -5.32
C ASN A 206 -15.29 -2.20 -6.41
N LEU A 207 -14.13 -2.33 -7.08
CA LEU A 207 -13.91 -3.37 -8.09
C LEU A 207 -14.06 -4.76 -7.47
N TYR A 208 -13.38 -4.98 -6.34
CA TYR A 208 -13.46 -6.23 -5.60
C TYR A 208 -14.87 -6.57 -5.15
N GLU A 209 -15.61 -5.60 -4.58
CA GLU A 209 -16.98 -5.82 -4.13
C GLU A 209 -17.92 -6.18 -5.29
N THR A 210 -17.76 -5.51 -6.44
CA THR A 210 -18.55 -5.78 -7.64
C THR A 210 -18.37 -7.22 -8.11
N GLU A 211 -17.14 -7.74 -8.07
CA GLU A 211 -16.87 -9.12 -8.47
C GLU A 211 -17.22 -10.15 -7.40
N MET A 212 -17.00 -9.85 -6.12
CA MET A 212 -17.18 -10.81 -5.04
C MET A 212 -18.60 -10.90 -4.51
N ARG A 213 -19.38 -9.82 -4.51
CA ARG A 213 -20.76 -9.85 -4.01
C ARG A 213 -21.61 -10.97 -4.62
N PRO A 214 -21.68 -11.15 -5.96
CA PRO A 214 -22.45 -12.27 -6.52
C PRO A 214 -21.81 -13.63 -6.25
N PHE A 215 -20.48 -13.70 -6.13
CA PHE A 215 -19.75 -14.92 -5.82
C PHE A 215 -20.02 -15.40 -4.38
N VAL A 216 -19.90 -14.51 -3.39
CA VAL A 216 -20.17 -14.81 -1.98
C VAL A 216 -21.63 -15.19 -1.78
N LYS A 217 -22.56 -14.44 -2.37
CA LYS A 217 -24.00 -14.77 -2.28
C LYS A 217 -24.34 -16.18 -2.77
N LYS A 218 -23.59 -16.68 -3.76
CA LYS A 218 -23.82 -17.98 -4.38
C LYS A 218 -23.08 -19.12 -3.70
N GLU A 219 -21.80 -18.91 -3.38
CA GLU A 219 -20.89 -19.96 -2.93
C GLU A 219 -20.73 -20.01 -1.40
N PHE A 220 -21.16 -18.97 -0.68
CA PHE A 220 -21.10 -18.82 0.78
C PHE A 220 -22.34 -18.07 1.31
N PRO A 221 -23.58 -18.52 0.97
CA PRO A 221 -24.80 -17.82 1.36
C PRO A 221 -24.91 -17.61 2.89
N GLU A 222 -24.42 -18.57 3.68
CA GLU A 222 -24.42 -18.54 5.14
C GLU A 222 -23.51 -17.47 5.76
N LEU A 223 -22.50 -16.98 5.01
CA LEU A 223 -21.58 -15.92 5.45
C LEU A 223 -21.84 -14.59 4.74
N TYR A 224 -22.85 -14.50 3.87
CA TYR A 224 -23.07 -13.34 3.00
C TYR A 224 -23.33 -12.06 3.80
N ASP A 225 -24.21 -12.10 4.81
CA ASP A 225 -24.57 -10.93 5.60
C ASP A 225 -23.40 -10.44 6.46
N ASP A 226 -22.69 -11.38 7.11
CA ASP A 226 -21.47 -11.09 7.87
C ASP A 226 -20.38 -10.50 6.98
N TRP A 227 -20.24 -11.02 5.75
CA TRP A 227 -19.31 -10.47 4.76
C TRP A 227 -19.70 -9.05 4.36
N ILE A 228 -20.98 -8.75 4.10
CA ILE A 228 -21.47 -7.40 3.79
C ILE A 228 -21.18 -6.41 4.94
N ILE A 229 -21.33 -6.84 6.19
CA ILE A 229 -20.96 -6.03 7.36
C ILE A 229 -19.46 -5.74 7.36
N ALA A 230 -18.62 -6.77 7.16
CA ALA A 230 -17.17 -6.62 7.07
C ALA A 230 -16.73 -5.72 5.91
N ARG A 231 -17.42 -5.76 4.77
CA ARG A 231 -17.21 -4.87 3.63
C ARG A 231 -17.54 -3.43 3.96
N SER A 232 -18.69 -3.20 4.61
CA SER A 232 -19.13 -1.86 5.01
C SER A 232 -18.12 -1.23 5.98
N TYR A 233 -17.63 -2.02 6.94
CA TYR A 233 -16.53 -1.64 7.82
C TYR A 233 -15.26 -1.29 7.04
N SER A 234 -14.76 -2.22 6.20
CA SER A 234 -13.49 -2.08 5.48
C SER A 234 -13.46 -0.86 4.56
N ARG A 235 -14.60 -0.55 3.90
CA ARG A 235 -14.76 0.64 3.07
C ARG A 235 -14.87 1.93 3.88
N GLY A 236 -15.43 1.87 5.08
CA GLY A 236 -15.46 3.00 6.02
C GLY A 236 -14.06 3.38 6.53
N VAL A 237 -13.13 2.43 6.56
CA VAL A 237 -11.73 2.68 6.91
C VAL A 237 -10.99 3.29 5.72
N GLN A 238 -10.92 4.62 5.67
CA GLN A 238 -10.15 5.36 4.65
C GLN A 238 -8.62 5.23 4.83
N PHE A 239 -8.18 4.66 5.95
CA PHE A 239 -6.77 4.44 6.21
C PHE A 239 -6.16 3.49 5.17
N THR A 240 -5.09 3.96 4.54
CA THR A 240 -4.24 3.16 3.65
C THR A 240 -2.84 3.18 4.23
N TYR A 241 -2.23 2.01 4.34
CA TYR A 241 -0.84 1.94 4.78
C TYR A 241 0.03 2.63 3.73
N LEU A 242 0.58 3.79 4.09
CA LEU A 242 1.57 4.46 3.26
C LEU A 242 2.86 3.64 3.30
N PHE A 243 3.13 2.97 2.19
CA PHE A 243 4.29 2.10 2.04
C PHE A 243 5.57 2.93 2.23
N GLY A 244 6.37 2.55 3.22
CA GLY A 244 7.46 3.37 3.79
C GLY A 244 7.34 3.56 5.29
N TYR A 245 6.11 3.59 5.83
CA TYR A 245 5.82 3.76 7.26
C TYR A 245 5.28 2.49 7.95
N ASN A 246 5.14 1.40 7.20
CA ASN A 246 4.61 0.13 7.70
C ASN A 246 5.41 -0.46 8.87
N PHE A 247 6.67 -0.06 9.04
CA PHE A 247 7.50 -0.49 10.16
C PHE A 247 6.94 -0.06 11.52
N ILE A 248 6.16 1.01 11.58
CA ILE A 248 5.61 1.60 12.82
C ILE A 248 4.49 0.73 13.38
N PHE A 249 3.78 0.03 12.51
CA PHE A 249 2.64 -0.81 12.88
C PHE A 249 3.02 -2.29 13.02
N LYS A 250 4.32 -2.63 12.84
CA LYS A 250 4.81 -3.99 13.07
C LYS A 250 4.50 -4.37 14.53
N ARG A 251 3.71 -5.44 14.71
CA ARG A 251 3.27 -6.08 15.98
C ARG A 251 1.86 -5.76 16.47
N LEU A 252 1.17 -4.73 15.95
CA LEU A 252 -0.21 -4.39 16.35
C LEU A 252 -1.12 -4.22 15.13
N TYR A 253 -1.19 -5.24 14.28
CA TYR A 253 -2.02 -5.19 13.08
C TYR A 253 -3.51 -5.23 13.40
N LYS A 254 -4.23 -4.21 12.92
CA LYS A 254 -5.68 -4.08 12.94
C LYS A 254 -6.21 -4.40 11.55
N TYR A 255 -7.33 -5.10 11.47
CA TYR A 255 -8.00 -5.30 10.19
C TYR A 255 -8.49 -3.95 9.65
N THR A 256 -8.07 -3.60 8.44
CA THR A 256 -8.40 -2.33 7.77
C THR A 256 -8.97 -2.56 6.37
N GLY A 257 -9.47 -3.78 6.14
CA GLY A 257 -9.85 -4.30 4.84
C GLY A 257 -8.78 -5.15 4.17
N PRO A 258 -9.14 -5.84 3.08
CA PRO A 258 -8.25 -6.75 2.35
C PRO A 258 -7.15 -6.03 1.57
N PHE A 259 -7.26 -4.71 1.39
CA PHE A 259 -6.27 -3.86 0.69
C PHE A 259 -5.59 -2.82 1.60
N GLY A 260 -5.99 -2.76 2.87
CA GLY A 260 -5.36 -1.87 3.84
C GLY A 260 -4.01 -2.41 4.28
N LEU A 261 -3.98 -3.64 4.80
CA LEU A 261 -2.77 -4.37 5.19
C LEU A 261 -2.15 -5.15 4.03
#